data_AF-A0A9E6JQV5-F1
#
_entry.id   AF-A0A9E6JQV5-F1
#
_cell.length_a   1.000
_cell.length_b   1.000
_cell.length_c   1.000
_cell.angle_alpha   90.00
_cell.angle_beta   90.00
_cell.angle_gamma   90.00
#
_symmetry.space_group_name_H-M   'P 1'
#
loop_
_entity.id
_entity.type
_entity.pdbx_description
1 polymer ?
#
loop_
_entity_poly.entity_id
_entity_poly.type
_entity_poly.pdbx_seq_one_letter_code
_entity_poly.pdbx_strand_id
1 'polypeptide(L)'
;MSPRTLHKTQARCWSGAKALAGAREEHHQTLRRLAHDLRNPLNSILLMAQLLEETGGSSETARIARRIQKQCSDMNEMVDKALERVPD
;
A
#
# COMPACT_ATOMS: atom_id res chain seq x y z
N MET A 1 30.12 36.73 18.69
CA MET A 1 29.58 35.36 18.57
C MET A 1 30.72 34.42 18.25
N SER A 2 30.94 33.35 19.02
CA SER A 2 32.11 32.46 18.88
C SER A 2 31.90 31.42 17.75
N PRO A 3 32.90 31.10 16.93
CA PRO A 3 32.79 30.15 15.80
C PRO A 3 32.32 28.74 16.20
N ARG A 4 32.52 28.35 17.47
CA ARG A 4 32.15 27.03 18.00
C ARG A 4 30.64 26.79 18.10
N THR A 5 29.82 27.84 18.16
CA THR A 5 28.36 27.69 18.26
C THR A 5 27.69 27.42 16.92
N LEU A 6 28.31 27.82 15.80
CA LEU A 6 27.77 27.61 14.44
C LEU A 6 27.88 26.14 14.00
N HIS A 7 28.98 25.46 14.31
CA HIS A 7 29.17 24.05 13.96
C HIS A 7 28.22 23.09 14.69
N LYS A 8 27.85 23.37 15.95
CA LYS A 8 26.91 22.52 16.72
C LYS A 8 25.48 22.61 16.19
N THR A 9 25.08 23.77 15.67
CA THR A 9 23.75 23.96 15.07
C THR A 9 23.67 23.29 13.70
N GLN A 10 24.72 23.40 12.86
CA GLN A 10 24.79 22.69 11.58
C GLN A 10 24.77 21.17 11.75
N ALA A 11 25.50 20.61 12.72
CA ALA A 11 25.51 19.17 12.97
C ALA A 11 24.15 18.61 13.44
N ARG A 12 23.38 19.37 14.24
CA ARG A 12 22.03 18.97 14.70
C ARG A 12 20.97 19.06 13.61
N CYS A 13 21.05 20.04 12.72
CA CYS A 13 20.16 20.13 11.55
C CYS A 13 20.38 18.95 10.59
N TRP A 14 21.63 18.48 10.45
CA TRP A 14 21.95 17.35 9.58
C TRP A 14 21.51 16.00 10.18
N SER A 15 21.57 15.82 11.50
CA SER A 15 21.06 14.61 12.16
C SER A 15 19.53 14.49 12.11
N GLY A 16 18.80 15.61 12.23
CA GLY A 16 17.35 15.64 12.12
C GLY A 16 16.85 15.35 10.71
N ALA A 17 17.48 15.96 9.69
CA ALA A 17 17.15 15.70 8.29
C ALA A 17 17.41 14.24 7.89
N LYS A 18 18.52 13.65 8.37
CA LYS A 18 18.82 12.23 8.13
C LYS A 18 17.84 11.29 8.82
N ALA A 19 17.43 11.59 10.06
CA ALA A 19 16.43 10.81 10.78
C ALA A 19 15.05 10.85 10.08
N LEU A 20 14.63 12.02 9.60
CA LEU A 20 13.39 12.16 8.83
C LEU A 20 13.44 11.40 7.49
N ALA A 21 14.57 11.46 6.79
CA ALA A 21 14.77 10.71 5.56
C ALA A 21 14.70 9.19 5.80
N GLY A 22 15.34 8.70 6.87
CA GLY A 22 15.28 7.29 7.26
C GLY A 22 13.86 6.84 7.62
N ALA A 23 13.15 7.62 8.45
CA ALA A 23 11.77 7.33 8.82
C ALA A 23 10.82 7.33 7.61
N ARG A 24 11.05 8.23 6.64
CA ARG A 24 10.28 8.26 5.38
C ARG A 24 10.52 7.01 4.55
N GLU A 25 11.77 6.58 4.40
CA GLU A 25 12.12 5.37 3.66
C GLU A 25 11.51 4.12 4.31
N GLU A 26 11.60 3.97 5.63
CA GLU A 26 10.97 2.87 6.37
C GLU A 26 9.45 2.85 6.19
N HIS A 27 8.83 4.04 6.22
CA HIS A 27 7.40 4.18 5.96
C HIS A 27 7.04 3.74 4.52
N HIS A 28 7.82 4.15 3.52
CA HIS A 28 7.63 3.74 2.13
C HIS A 28 7.77 2.21 1.97
N GLN A 29 8.80 1.61 2.57
CA GLN A 29 9.00 0.17 2.55
C GLN A 29 7.85 -0.58 3.24
N THR A 30 7.32 -0.04 4.34
CA THR A 30 6.17 -0.61 5.04
C THR A 30 4.94 -0.61 4.15
N LEU A 31 4.66 0.50 3.46
CA LEU A 31 3.54 0.58 2.51
C LEU A 31 3.70 -0.41 1.35
N ARG A 32 4.90 -0.53 0.78
CA ARG A 32 5.18 -1.51 -0.29
C ARG A 32 4.93 -2.95 0.17
N ARG A 33 5.34 -3.32 1.39
CA ARG A 33 5.08 -4.65 1.97
C ARG A 33 3.59 -4.88 2.20
N LEU A 34 2.90 -3.93 2.81
CA LEU A 34 1.46 -4.04 3.05
C LEU A 34 0.69 -4.21 1.75
N ALA A 35 1.03 -3.46 0.70
CA ALA A 35 0.37 -3.60 -0.59
C ALA A 35 0.61 -4.98 -1.22
N HIS A 36 1.83 -5.51 -1.14
CA HIS A 36 2.12 -6.88 -1.56
C HIS A 36 1.26 -7.90 -0.79
N ASP A 37 1.21 -7.77 0.54
CA ASP A 37 0.48 -8.69 1.42
C ASP A 37 -1.04 -8.59 1.26
N LEU A 38 -1.55 -7.46 0.79
CA LEU A 38 -2.97 -7.26 0.47
C LEU A 38 -3.35 -7.77 -0.93
N ARG A 39 -2.47 -7.64 -1.92
CA ARG A 39 -2.75 -8.10 -3.30
C ARG A 39 -2.95 -9.61 -3.36
N ASN A 40 -2.18 -10.39 -2.61
CA ASN A 40 -2.27 -11.85 -2.61
C ASN A 40 -3.67 -12.39 -2.21
N PRO A 41 -4.24 -12.01 -1.05
CA PRO A 41 -5.59 -12.42 -0.69
C PRO A 41 -6.65 -11.81 -1.62
N LEU A 42 -6.52 -10.56 -2.06
CA LEU A 42 -7.48 -9.95 -2.99
C LEU A 42 -7.57 -10.68 -4.33
N ASN A 43 -6.43 -11.04 -4.91
CA ASN A 43 -6.37 -11.82 -6.15
C ASN A 43 -6.93 -13.23 -5.95
N SER A 44 -6.67 -13.84 -4.79
CA SER A 44 -7.23 -15.16 -4.47
C SER A 44 -8.77 -15.11 -4.37
N ILE A 45 -9.32 -14.09 -3.72
CA ILE A 45 -10.77 -13.90 -3.60
C ILE A 45 -11.38 -13.60 -4.98
N LEU A 46 -10.72 -12.76 -5.79
CA LEU A 46 -11.16 -12.45 -7.15
C LEU A 46 -11.26 -13.71 -8.01
N LEU A 47 -10.23 -14.56 -7.99
CA LEU A 47 -10.21 -15.83 -8.72
C LEU A 47 -11.34 -16.76 -8.24
N MET A 48 -11.54 -16.90 -6.93
CA MET A 48 -12.62 -17.73 -6.38
C MET A 48 -14.00 -17.20 -6.78
N ALA A 49 -14.18 -15.88 -6.82
CA ALA A 49 -15.42 -15.27 -7.26
C ALA A 49 -15.67 -15.47 -8.76
N GLN A 50 -14.62 -15.50 -9.60
CA GLN A 50 -14.76 -15.87 -11.02
C GLN A 50 -15.19 -17.34 -11.16
N LEU A 51 -14.53 -18.25 -10.44
CA LEU A 51 -14.91 -19.67 -10.43
C LEU A 51 -16.36 -19.87 -9.96
N LEU A 52 -16.80 -19.15 -8.93
CA LEU A 52 -18.19 -19.19 -8.45
C LEU A 52 -19.19 -18.63 -9.46
N GLU A 53 -18.82 -17.62 -10.24
CA GLU A 53 -19.68 -17.11 -11.31
C GLU A 53 -19.85 -18.14 -12.42
N GLU A 54 -18.76 -18.80 -12.81
CA GLU A 54 -18.76 -19.79 -13.90
C GLU A 54 -19.42 -21.11 -13.51
N THR A 55 -19.21 -21.57 -12.27
CA THR A 55 -19.58 -22.93 -11.83
C THR A 55 -20.71 -22.98 -10.80
N GLY A 56 -21.09 -21.84 -10.22
CA GLY A 56 -22.00 -21.77 -9.08
C GLY A 56 -23.45 -22.16 -9.34
N GLY A 57 -23.82 -22.41 -10.60
CA GLY A 57 -25.08 -23.04 -11.03
C GLY A 57 -26.37 -22.21 -10.84
N SER A 58 -26.41 -21.28 -9.89
CA SER A 58 -27.56 -20.42 -9.60
C SER A 58 -27.32 -18.97 -9.99
N SER A 59 -28.38 -18.29 -10.41
CA SER A 59 -28.35 -16.86 -10.74
C SER A 59 -27.99 -15.98 -9.55
N GLU A 60 -28.36 -16.38 -8.33
CA GLU A 60 -28.02 -15.68 -7.10
C GLU A 60 -26.53 -15.84 -6.76
N THR A 61 -25.96 -17.03 -6.94
CA THR A 61 -24.52 -17.26 -6.79
C THR A 61 -23.74 -16.36 -7.75
N ALA A 62 -24.15 -16.31 -9.02
CA ALA A 62 -23.50 -15.45 -10.02
C ALA A 62 -23.64 -13.95 -9.69
N ARG A 63 -24.78 -13.52 -9.13
CA ARG A 63 -24.98 -12.13 -8.68
C ARG A 63 -24.04 -11.76 -7.53
N ILE A 64 -23.91 -12.65 -6.54
CA ILE A 64 -23.00 -12.46 -5.40
C ILE A 64 -21.54 -12.46 -5.87
N ALA A 65 -21.18 -13.42 -6.73
CA ALA A 65 -19.85 -13.54 -7.31
C ALA A 65 -19.41 -12.25 -8.04
N ARG A 66 -20.24 -11.70 -8.93
CA ARG A 66 -19.95 -10.41 -9.60
C ARG A 66 -19.76 -9.25 -8.64
N ARG A 67 -20.53 -9.22 -7.55
CA ARG A 67 -20.39 -8.17 -6.53
C ARG A 67 -19.06 -8.31 -5.77
N ILE A 68 -18.64 -9.51 -5.44
CA ILE A 68 -17.32 -9.78 -4.83
C ILE A 68 -16.21 -9.36 -5.80
N GLN A 69 -16.30 -9.75 -7.08
CA GLN A 69 -15.30 -9.37 -8.09
C GLN A 69 -15.14 -7.85 -8.20
N LYS A 70 -16.27 -7.12 -8.29
CA LYS A 70 -16.27 -5.65 -8.31
C LYS A 70 -15.58 -5.08 -7.07
N GLN A 71 -15.93 -5.57 -5.88
CA GLN A 71 -15.35 -5.09 -4.63
C GLN A 71 -13.84 -5.37 -4.52
N CYS A 72 -13.38 -6.56 -4.94
CA CYS A 72 -11.94 -6.86 -4.96
C CYS A 72 -11.18 -6.00 -5.98
N SER A 73 -11.78 -5.73 -7.14
CA SER A 73 -11.21 -4.82 -8.14
C SER A 73 -11.08 -3.40 -7.59
N ASP A 74 -12.14 -2.88 -6.98
CA ASP A 74 -12.14 -1.54 -6.36
C ASP A 74 -11.07 -1.45 -5.26
N MET A 75 -10.90 -2.51 -4.46
CA MET A 75 -9.87 -2.58 -3.41
C MET A 75 -8.45 -2.63 -3.99
N ASN A 76 -8.21 -3.40 -5.05
CA ASN A 76 -6.90 -3.43 -5.72
C ASN A 76 -6.55 -2.03 -6.27
N GLU A 77 -7.50 -1.34 -6.90
CA GLU A 77 -7.31 0.03 -7.37
C GLU A 77 -7.00 1.01 -6.23
N MET A 78 -7.64 0.86 -5.07
CA MET A 78 -7.34 1.66 -3.89
C MET A 78 -5.92 1.41 -3.35
N VAL A 79 -5.46 0.15 -3.35
CA VAL A 79 -4.09 -0.20 -2.95
C VAL A 79 -3.08 0.42 -3.92
N ASP A 80 -3.34 0.35 -5.22
CA ASP A 80 -2.48 0.94 -6.24
C ASP A 80 -2.39 2.47 -6.09
N LYS A 81 -3.53 3.15 -5.94
CA LYS A 81 -3.58 4.60 -5.69
C LYS A 81 -2.89 5.02 -4.39
N ALA A 82 -2.92 4.17 -3.36
CA ALA A 82 -2.22 4.45 -2.11
C ALA A 82 -0.70 4.39 -2.30
N LEU A 83 -0.21 3.50 -3.17
CA LEU A 83 1.20 3.37 -3.52
C LEU A 83 1.69 4.46 -4.49
N GLU A 84 0.88 4.91 -5.44
CA GLU A 84 1.26 6.00 -6.37
C GLU A 84 1.61 7.31 -5.64
N ARG A 85 1.06 7.51 -4.44
CA ARG A 85 1.35 8.67 -3.58
C ARG A 85 2.67 8.54 -2.81
N VAL A 86 3.36 7.40 -2.93
CA VAL A 86 4.65 7.11 -2.31
C VAL A 86 5.73 7.36 -3.36
N PRO A 87 6.45 8.50 -3.31
CA PRO A 87 7.52 8.76 -4.26
C PRO A 87 8.67 7.77 -4.07
N ASP A 88 9.31 7.41 -5.19
CA ASP A 88 10.41 6.44 -5.24
C ASP A 88 11.58 6.76 -4.30
#